data_AF-A0A947F9K6-F1
#
_entry.id   AF-A0A947F9K6-F1
#
_cell.length_a   1.000
_cell.length_b   1.000
_cell.length_c   1.000
_cell.angle_alpha   90.00
_cell.angle_beta   90.00
_cell.angle_gamma   90.00
#
_symmetry.space_group_name_H-M   'P 1'
#
loop_
_entity.id
_entity.type
_entity.pdbx_description
1 polymer ?
#
loop_
_entity_poly.entity_id
_entity_poly.type
_entity_poly.pdbx_seq_one_letter_code
_entity_poly.pdbx_strand_id
1 'polypeptide(L)'
;MSFLPISSGKLIEYLDNGRFICGYVTESQAKRVRLLNQNGRELNLPISRIVHCSTSNHSAGLDREALIKLLKDTTAKRHSLMELIDLEILWDLTNEEANDTFDPHFLAELSFGCSADDDIVSAFLRSVFKDKLFFRYREGKIKVHSPDKVNQLRTQLEKENEKEVLIASGIELVTRIIKQKDSQAPFSPLEEEILILIQNFYLYGGESDNADIARKLLKESGLSRPHDPYKLLVKSGVWKKNINIPLLRHNL
;
A
#
# COMPACT_ATOMS: atom_id res chain seq x y z
N MET A 1 9.41 -6.42 -26.66
CA MET A 1 10.15 -6.16 -25.41
C MET A 1 11.41 -5.37 -25.74
N SER A 2 11.40 -4.06 -25.58
CA SER A 2 12.58 -3.21 -25.81
C SER A 2 13.06 -2.65 -24.48
N PHE A 3 13.51 -3.53 -23.58
CA PHE A 3 14.44 -3.05 -22.55
C PHE A 3 15.76 -2.77 -23.27
N LEU A 4 16.29 -1.56 -23.10
CA LEU A 4 17.67 -1.25 -23.47
C LEU A 4 18.59 -2.37 -22.94
N PRO A 5 19.62 -2.79 -23.70
CA PRO A 5 20.53 -3.83 -23.25
C PRO A 5 21.19 -3.40 -21.94
N ILE A 6 20.83 -4.08 -20.85
CA ILE A 6 21.40 -3.80 -19.55
C ILE A 6 22.86 -4.22 -19.60
N SER A 7 23.75 -3.31 -19.28
CA SER A 7 25.20 -3.49 -19.34
C SER A 7 25.83 -3.00 -18.04
N SER A 8 27.11 -3.36 -17.83
CA SER A 8 27.87 -2.83 -16.70
C SER A 8 27.93 -1.30 -16.76
N GLY A 9 27.82 -0.63 -15.61
CA GLY A 9 27.80 0.83 -15.53
C GLY A 9 26.41 1.45 -15.45
N LYS A 10 25.35 0.65 -15.61
CA LYS A 10 23.97 1.13 -15.54
C LYS A 10 23.47 1.25 -14.11
N LEU A 11 22.67 2.29 -13.84
CA LEU A 11 21.83 2.34 -12.66
C LEU A 11 20.49 1.69 -12.95
N ILE A 12 20.07 0.80 -12.08
CA ILE A 12 18.78 0.12 -12.16
C ILE A 12 17.98 0.33 -10.90
N GLU A 13 16.68 0.12 -11.00
CA GLU A 13 15.80 0.01 -9.85
C GLU A 13 14.96 -1.25 -9.90
N TYR A 14 14.72 -1.78 -8.72
CA TYR A 14 13.85 -2.91 -8.52
C TYR A 14 13.06 -2.74 -7.23
N LEU A 15 11.97 -3.49 -7.12
CA LEU A 15 11.15 -3.55 -5.92
C LEU A 15 11.61 -4.68 -5.00
N ASP A 16 11.76 -4.34 -3.72
CA ASP A 16 12.02 -5.28 -2.64
C ASP A 16 11.09 -4.97 -1.46
N ASN A 17 10.20 -5.91 -1.13
CA ASN A 17 9.18 -5.75 -0.08
C ASN A 17 8.40 -4.42 -0.18
N GLY A 18 7.99 -4.05 -1.41
CA GLY A 18 7.24 -2.81 -1.68
C GLY A 18 8.07 -1.53 -1.67
N ARG A 19 9.40 -1.61 -1.47
CA ARG A 19 10.30 -0.46 -1.50
C ARG A 19 11.16 -0.46 -2.76
N PHE A 20 11.36 0.72 -3.33
CA PHE A 20 12.29 0.92 -4.43
C PHE A 20 13.73 0.92 -3.94
N ILE A 21 14.56 0.12 -4.58
CA ILE A 21 15.99 0.00 -4.29
C ILE A 21 16.78 0.32 -5.56
N CYS A 22 17.67 1.31 -5.47
CA CYS A 22 18.64 1.60 -6.51
C CYS A 22 19.82 0.63 -6.44
N GLY A 23 20.32 0.23 -7.61
CA GLY A 23 21.51 -0.59 -7.74
C GLY A 23 22.35 -0.20 -8.94
N TYR A 24 23.66 -0.39 -8.82
CA TYR A 24 24.63 -0.23 -9.89
C TYR A 24 24.99 -1.59 -10.47
N VAL A 25 24.82 -1.77 -11.78
CA VAL A 25 25.12 -3.02 -12.48
C VAL A 25 26.62 -3.17 -12.66
N THR A 26 27.19 -4.23 -12.07
CA THR A 26 28.62 -4.57 -12.16
C THR A 26 28.90 -5.61 -13.24
N GLU A 27 27.93 -6.48 -13.54
CA GLU A 27 28.05 -7.51 -14.56
C GLU A 27 26.67 -7.79 -15.16
N SER A 28 26.61 -7.98 -16.47
CA SER A 28 25.36 -8.32 -17.17
C SER A 28 25.47 -9.68 -17.86
N GLN A 29 24.45 -10.52 -17.65
CA GLN A 29 24.29 -11.83 -18.26
C GLN A 29 22.93 -11.91 -18.96
N ALA A 30 22.71 -12.93 -19.81
CA ALA A 30 21.54 -13.00 -20.68
C ALA A 30 20.17 -12.88 -19.97
N LYS A 31 20.04 -13.36 -18.72
CA LYS A 31 18.77 -13.35 -17.96
C LYS A 31 18.87 -12.68 -16.59
N ARG A 32 20.08 -12.30 -16.18
CA ARG A 32 20.35 -11.81 -14.83
C ARG A 32 21.47 -10.78 -14.83
N VAL A 33 21.50 -9.94 -13.80
CA VAL A 33 22.55 -8.94 -13.61
C VAL A 33 23.13 -9.07 -12.21
N ARG A 34 24.45 -8.92 -12.09
CA ARG A 34 25.09 -8.68 -10.80
C ARG A 34 25.11 -7.18 -10.54
N LEU A 35 24.77 -6.81 -9.32
CA LEU A 35 24.64 -5.41 -8.94
C LEU A 35 25.15 -5.17 -7.51
N LEU A 36 25.57 -3.94 -7.24
CA LEU A 36 25.74 -3.39 -5.90
C LEU A 36 24.52 -2.51 -5.58
N ASN A 37 23.80 -2.77 -4.50
CA ASN A 37 22.65 -1.97 -4.12
C ASN A 37 23.01 -0.79 -3.18
N GLN A 38 22.07 0.13 -2.98
CA GLN A 38 22.22 1.30 -2.10
C GLN A 38 22.52 0.98 -0.63
N ASN A 39 22.37 -0.29 -0.21
CA ASN A 39 22.69 -0.77 1.13
C ASN A 39 24.09 -1.42 1.20
N GLY A 40 24.86 -1.38 0.12
CA GLY A 40 26.18 -1.98 0.04
C GLY A 40 26.18 -3.50 -0.09
N ARG A 41 25.08 -4.13 -0.49
CA ARG A 41 25.00 -5.57 -0.74
C ARG A 41 25.15 -5.88 -2.22
N GLU A 42 25.88 -6.95 -2.52
CA GLU A 42 25.96 -7.51 -3.87
C GLU A 42 24.87 -8.54 -4.08
N LEU A 43 24.18 -8.45 -5.21
CA LEU A 43 23.03 -9.28 -5.54
C LEU A 43 23.12 -9.75 -6.99
N ASN A 44 22.55 -10.92 -7.24
CA ASN A 44 22.30 -11.41 -8.59
C ASN A 44 20.79 -11.36 -8.83
N LEU A 45 20.31 -10.45 -9.67
CA LEU A 45 18.88 -10.16 -9.87
C LEU A 45 18.42 -10.60 -11.27
N PRO A 46 17.26 -11.30 -11.40
CA PRO A 46 16.65 -11.52 -12.72
C PRO A 46 16.28 -10.21 -13.39
N ILE A 47 16.51 -10.08 -14.70
CA ILE A 47 16.17 -8.87 -15.47
C ILE A 47 14.68 -8.53 -15.35
N SER A 48 13.81 -9.53 -15.23
CA SER A 48 12.36 -9.35 -15.07
C SER A 48 11.94 -8.62 -13.79
N ARG A 49 12.82 -8.48 -12.79
CA ARG A 49 12.54 -7.72 -11.55
C ARG A 49 12.92 -6.23 -11.66
N ILE A 50 13.55 -5.83 -12.75
CA ILE A 50 14.00 -4.45 -12.97
C ILE A 50 12.82 -3.63 -13.47
N VAL A 51 12.53 -2.54 -12.77
CA VAL A 51 11.44 -1.60 -13.08
C VAL A 51 11.93 -0.47 -13.98
N HIS A 52 13.16 -0.02 -13.75
CA HIS A 52 13.78 1.07 -14.48
C HIS A 52 15.28 0.81 -14.67
N CYS A 53 15.84 1.23 -15.81
CA CYS A 53 17.25 1.14 -16.14
C CYS A 53 17.67 2.46 -16.78
N SER A 54 18.76 3.05 -16.29
CA SER A 54 19.27 4.33 -16.76
C SER A 54 19.69 4.26 -18.24
N THR A 55 19.43 5.34 -18.95
CA THR A 55 19.99 5.57 -20.29
C THR A 55 21.46 5.97 -20.19
N SER A 56 21.83 6.70 -19.14
CA SER A 56 23.22 7.08 -18.83
C SER A 56 24.06 5.92 -18.30
N ASN A 57 25.36 5.92 -18.65
CA ASN A 57 26.37 5.04 -18.06
C ASN A 57 27.14 5.82 -16.99
N HIS A 58 27.30 5.21 -15.83
CA HIS A 58 28.02 5.77 -14.70
C HIS A 58 29.39 5.09 -14.56
N SER A 59 30.45 5.88 -14.42
CA SER A 59 31.85 5.44 -14.52
C SER A 59 32.18 4.28 -13.57
N ALA A 60 32.79 3.23 -14.12
CA ALA A 60 33.25 2.03 -13.42
C ALA A 60 34.50 2.22 -12.53
N GLY A 61 34.93 3.47 -12.33
CA GLY A 61 36.12 3.83 -11.54
C GLY A 61 35.83 4.39 -10.15
N LEU A 62 34.55 4.45 -9.74
CA LEU A 62 34.19 4.87 -8.38
C LEU A 62 34.51 3.75 -7.39
N ASP A 63 35.07 4.11 -6.24
CA ASP A 63 35.18 3.16 -5.13
C ASP A 63 33.77 2.76 -4.63
N ARG A 64 33.73 1.66 -3.87
CA ARG A 64 32.47 1.09 -3.38
C ARG A 64 31.65 2.09 -2.56
N GLU A 65 32.30 2.91 -1.75
CA GLU A 65 31.64 3.86 -0.85
C GLU A 65 31.01 5.01 -1.63
N ALA A 66 31.73 5.55 -2.62
CA ALA A 66 31.24 6.55 -3.55
C ALA A 66 30.05 6.04 -4.36
N LEU A 67 30.06 4.78 -4.82
CA LEU A 67 28.90 4.16 -5.47
C LEU A 67 27.69 4.07 -4.55
N ILE A 68 27.87 3.62 -3.30
CA ILE A 68 26.76 3.55 -2.34
C ILE A 68 26.20 4.94 -2.07
N LYS A 69 27.06 5.96 -1.93
CA LYS A 69 26.64 7.34 -1.75
C LYS A 69 25.85 7.84 -2.95
N LEU A 70 26.35 7.65 -4.17
CA LEU A 70 25.65 7.97 -5.41
C LEU A 70 24.25 7.33 -5.44
N LEU A 71 24.13 6.04 -5.14
CA LEU A 71 22.85 5.35 -5.13
C LEU A 71 21.86 5.92 -4.10
N LYS A 72 22.34 6.31 -2.91
CA LYS A 72 21.51 6.94 -1.87
C LYS A 72 21.08 8.34 -2.29
N ASP A 73 21.99 9.14 -2.83
CA ASP A 73 21.72 10.50 -3.31
C ASP A 73 20.71 10.46 -4.47
N THR A 74 20.88 9.52 -5.42
CA THR A 74 19.91 9.26 -6.50
C THR A 74 18.55 8.85 -5.95
N THR A 75 18.50 7.96 -4.95
CA THR A 75 17.23 7.56 -4.32
C THR A 75 16.53 8.74 -3.64
N ALA A 76 17.27 9.60 -2.95
CA ALA A 76 16.74 10.80 -2.31
C ALA A 76 16.23 11.81 -3.34
N LYS A 77 17.01 12.12 -4.39
CA LYS A 77 16.60 13.00 -5.50
C LYS A 77 15.30 12.52 -6.12
N ARG A 78 15.21 11.24 -6.49
CA ARG A 78 14.00 10.63 -7.05
C ARG A 78 12.81 10.69 -6.10
N HIS A 79 13.04 10.60 -4.79
CA HIS A 79 11.96 10.76 -3.81
C HIS A 79 11.44 12.19 -3.77
N SER A 80 12.32 13.20 -3.73
CA SER A 80 11.91 14.61 -3.81
C SER A 80 11.17 14.95 -5.10
N LEU A 81 11.57 14.36 -6.23
CA LEU A 81 10.86 14.53 -7.50
C LEU A 81 9.44 13.95 -7.46
N MET A 82 9.18 12.89 -6.70
CA MET A 82 7.82 12.32 -6.58
C MET A 82 6.84 13.32 -5.96
N GLU A 83 7.31 14.23 -5.10
CA GLU A 83 6.46 15.23 -4.42
C GLU A 83 5.94 16.30 -5.40
N LEU A 84 6.54 16.42 -6.58
CA LEU A 84 6.15 17.35 -7.63
C LEU A 84 5.13 16.75 -8.61
N ILE A 85 4.81 15.47 -8.48
CA ILE A 85 3.98 14.73 -9.42
C ILE A 85 2.55 14.68 -8.92
N ASP A 86 1.65 15.32 -9.65
CA ASP A 86 0.22 15.18 -9.46
C ASP A 86 -0.35 14.15 -10.45
N LEU A 87 -0.61 12.95 -9.95
CA LEU A 87 -1.16 11.86 -10.76
C LEU A 87 -2.62 12.09 -11.14
N GLU A 88 -3.39 12.86 -10.37
CA GLU A 88 -4.78 13.16 -10.70
C GLU A 88 -4.85 14.12 -11.89
N ILE A 89 -4.07 15.21 -11.85
CA ILE A 89 -3.98 16.16 -12.96
C ILE A 89 -3.49 15.45 -14.23
N LEU A 90 -2.45 14.62 -14.13
CA LEU A 90 -1.95 13.87 -15.29
C LEU A 90 -3.01 12.91 -15.84
N TRP A 91 -3.82 12.33 -14.95
CA TRP A 91 -4.91 11.42 -15.34
C TRP A 91 -6.04 12.16 -16.05
N ASP A 92 -6.42 13.35 -15.56
CA ASP A 92 -7.42 14.20 -16.22
C ASP A 92 -7.02 14.54 -17.67
N LEU A 93 -5.73 14.81 -17.90
CA LEU A 93 -5.20 15.11 -19.23
C LEU A 93 -5.14 13.90 -20.17
N THR A 94 -5.11 12.67 -19.64
CA THR A 94 -4.83 11.46 -20.43
C THR A 94 -6.03 10.52 -20.55
N ASN A 95 -7.06 10.66 -19.71
CA ASN A 95 -8.20 9.76 -19.72
C ASN A 95 -9.16 9.99 -20.91
N GLU A 96 -9.10 11.16 -21.55
CA GLU A 96 -9.92 11.51 -22.72
C GLU A 96 -9.32 11.02 -24.05
N GLU A 97 -8.07 10.55 -24.02
CA GLU A 97 -7.36 10.07 -25.20
C GLU A 97 -7.88 8.71 -25.69
N ALA A 98 -7.88 8.51 -27.02
CA ALA A 98 -8.33 7.25 -27.61
C ALA A 98 -7.41 6.05 -27.27
N ASN A 99 -6.16 6.32 -26.89
CA ASN A 99 -5.20 5.32 -26.47
C ASN A 99 -5.05 5.35 -24.94
N ASP A 100 -5.28 4.21 -24.29
CA ASP A 100 -5.21 4.08 -22.82
C ASP A 100 -3.82 3.66 -22.32
N THR A 101 -2.84 3.49 -23.22
CA THR A 101 -1.52 2.93 -22.91
C THR A 101 -0.39 3.81 -23.43
N PHE A 102 0.45 4.29 -22.52
CA PHE A 102 1.51 5.25 -22.79
C PHE A 102 2.90 4.73 -22.43
N ASP A 103 3.91 5.34 -23.04
CA ASP A 103 5.29 5.18 -22.62
C ASP A 103 5.54 5.93 -21.30
N PRO A 104 6.24 5.34 -20.31
CA PRO A 104 6.57 6.03 -19.07
C PRO A 104 7.35 7.34 -19.28
N HIS A 105 8.24 7.39 -20.28
CA HIS A 105 9.02 8.59 -20.58
C HIS A 105 8.11 9.75 -20.99
N PHE A 106 7.16 9.49 -21.89
CA PHE A 106 6.21 10.48 -22.36
C PHE A 106 5.36 11.06 -21.22
N LEU A 107 4.80 10.21 -20.35
CA LEU A 107 4.00 10.69 -19.23
C LEU A 107 4.84 11.45 -18.19
N ALA A 108 6.10 11.05 -18.01
CA ALA A 108 7.01 11.79 -17.14
C ALA A 108 7.33 13.18 -17.71
N GLU A 109 7.54 13.30 -19.03
CA GLU A 109 7.72 14.60 -19.70
C GLU A 109 6.47 15.47 -19.58
N LEU A 110 5.29 14.88 -19.80
CA LEU A 110 4.02 15.58 -19.67
C LEU A 110 3.78 16.07 -18.23
N SER A 111 4.12 15.25 -17.23
CA SER A 111 3.97 15.60 -15.81
C SER A 111 4.90 16.72 -15.37
N PHE A 112 6.12 16.81 -15.91
CA PHE A 112 7.11 17.82 -15.50
C PHE A 112 7.17 19.03 -16.45
N GLY A 113 6.52 18.96 -17.62
CA GLY A 113 6.55 20.02 -18.63
C GLY A 113 7.95 20.25 -19.24
N CYS A 114 8.85 19.27 -19.15
CA CYS A 114 10.21 19.32 -19.66
C CYS A 114 10.68 17.94 -20.12
N SER A 115 11.84 17.87 -20.79
CA SER A 115 12.38 16.56 -21.18
C SER A 115 12.79 15.74 -19.95
N ALA A 116 12.41 14.46 -19.94
CA ALA A 116 12.55 13.60 -18.78
C ALA A 116 13.93 12.93 -18.78
N ASP A 117 14.70 13.15 -17.71
CA ASP A 117 15.90 12.38 -17.45
C ASP A 117 15.56 11.05 -16.72
N ASP A 118 16.59 10.23 -16.51
CA ASP A 118 16.46 8.94 -15.80
C ASP A 118 15.85 9.08 -14.40
N ASP A 119 16.01 10.24 -13.75
CA ASP A 119 15.49 10.48 -12.40
C ASP A 119 14.02 10.91 -12.43
N ILE A 120 13.61 11.72 -13.41
CA ILE A 120 12.22 12.11 -13.66
C ILE A 120 11.38 10.89 -14.03
N VAL A 121 11.84 10.06 -14.98
CA VAL A 121 11.13 8.83 -15.38
C VAL A 121 10.98 7.88 -14.19
N SER A 122 12.05 7.70 -13.41
CA SER A 122 12.00 6.88 -12.21
C SER A 122 11.04 7.44 -11.16
N ALA A 123 11.10 8.73 -10.86
CA ALA A 123 10.20 9.36 -9.89
C ALA A 123 8.74 9.16 -10.28
N PHE A 124 8.41 9.33 -11.56
CA PHE A 124 7.08 9.05 -12.09
C PHE A 124 6.66 7.59 -11.90
N LEU A 125 7.51 6.62 -12.27
CA LEU A 125 7.25 5.20 -12.03
C LEU A 125 7.02 4.94 -10.53
N ARG A 126 7.86 5.48 -9.65
CA ARG A 126 7.71 5.33 -8.20
C ARG A 126 6.35 5.85 -7.72
N SER A 127 5.89 6.98 -8.24
CA SER A 127 4.57 7.53 -7.93
C SER A 127 3.45 6.60 -8.37
N VAL A 128 3.48 6.06 -9.59
CA VAL A 128 2.48 5.09 -10.09
C VAL A 128 2.45 3.78 -9.30
N PHE A 129 3.59 3.31 -8.79
CA PHE A 129 3.62 2.11 -7.95
C PHE A 129 3.13 2.39 -6.52
N LYS A 130 3.36 3.59 -6.00
CA LYS A 130 2.91 4.05 -4.68
C LYS A 130 1.40 4.28 -4.66
N ASP A 131 0.88 4.99 -5.65
CA ASP A 131 -0.53 5.26 -5.84
C ASP A 131 -1.03 4.66 -7.16
N LYS A 132 -1.83 3.61 -7.03
CA LYS A 132 -2.38 2.82 -8.14
C LYS A 132 -3.79 3.26 -8.53
N LEU A 133 -4.25 4.41 -8.03
CA LEU A 133 -5.61 4.87 -8.26
C LEU A 133 -5.86 5.19 -9.73
N PHE A 134 -4.94 5.95 -10.34
CA PHE A 134 -5.11 6.50 -11.68
C PHE A 134 -4.41 5.70 -12.79
N PHE A 135 -3.28 5.09 -12.46
CA PHE A 135 -2.43 4.42 -13.44
C PHE A 135 -2.00 3.04 -12.98
N ARG A 136 -1.68 2.18 -13.96
CA ARG A 136 -1.12 0.85 -13.73
C ARG A 136 0.05 0.60 -14.65
N TYR A 137 1.19 0.23 -14.07
CA TYR A 137 2.33 -0.27 -14.83
C TYR A 137 2.11 -1.73 -15.28
N ARG A 138 2.33 -2.02 -16.56
CA ARG A 138 2.30 -3.37 -17.13
C ARG A 138 3.27 -3.47 -18.30
N GLU A 139 4.18 -4.44 -18.23
CA GLU A 139 5.06 -4.81 -19.36
C GLU A 139 5.87 -3.63 -19.96
N GLY A 140 6.33 -2.71 -19.11
CA GLY A 140 7.09 -1.53 -19.54
C GLY A 140 6.23 -0.35 -20.00
N LYS A 141 4.91 -0.46 -19.92
CA LYS A 141 3.96 0.60 -20.29
C LYS A 141 3.08 1.01 -19.12
N ILE A 142 2.52 2.21 -19.24
CA ILE A 142 1.57 2.76 -18.28
C ILE A 142 0.19 2.71 -18.88
N LYS A 143 -0.72 2.01 -18.20
CA LYS A 143 -2.12 1.99 -18.54
C LYS A 143 -2.86 3.02 -17.69
N VAL A 144 -3.64 3.88 -18.33
CA VAL A 144 -4.57 4.82 -17.68
C VAL A 144 -5.83 4.08 -17.28
N HIS A 145 -6.33 4.32 -16.07
CA HIS A 145 -7.62 3.79 -15.65
C HIS A 145 -8.77 4.62 -16.23
N SER A 146 -9.88 3.97 -16.58
CA SER A 146 -11.09 4.70 -16.98
C SER A 146 -11.72 5.42 -15.78
N PRO A 147 -12.56 6.45 -15.99
CA PRO A 147 -13.30 7.12 -14.92
C PRO A 147 -14.09 6.15 -14.04
N ASP A 148 -14.77 5.18 -14.65
CA ASP A 148 -15.49 4.11 -13.91
C ASP A 148 -14.55 3.29 -13.03
N LYS A 149 -13.34 3.00 -13.53
CA LYS A 149 -12.36 2.22 -12.78
C LYS A 149 -11.78 3.02 -11.62
N VAL A 150 -11.51 4.32 -11.80
CA VAL A 150 -11.08 5.21 -10.73
C VAL A 150 -12.15 5.31 -9.65
N ASN A 151 -13.42 5.50 -10.02
CA ASN A 151 -14.53 5.54 -9.08
C ASN A 151 -14.66 4.25 -8.28
N GLN A 152 -14.56 3.08 -8.93
CA GLN A 152 -14.53 1.78 -8.24
C GLN A 152 -13.38 1.68 -7.23
N LEU A 153 -12.19 2.13 -7.61
CA LEU A 153 -11.01 2.11 -6.74
C LEU A 153 -11.15 3.08 -5.56
N ARG A 154 -11.73 4.28 -5.76
CA ARG A 154 -12.04 5.23 -4.69
C ARG A 154 -13.00 4.61 -3.67
N THR A 155 -14.12 4.06 -4.13
CA THR A 155 -15.09 3.38 -3.24
C THR A 155 -14.47 2.20 -2.50
N GLN A 156 -13.59 1.44 -3.14
CA GLN A 156 -12.88 0.36 -2.47
C GLN A 156 -11.95 0.89 -1.38
N LEU A 157 -11.16 1.92 -1.68
CA LEU A 157 -10.23 2.53 -0.72
C LEU A 157 -10.97 3.15 0.47
N GLU A 158 -12.10 3.83 0.21
CA GLU A 158 -12.96 4.40 1.25
C GLU A 158 -13.47 3.30 2.20
N LYS A 159 -14.03 2.21 1.66
CA LYS A 159 -14.48 1.07 2.45
C LYS A 159 -13.34 0.42 3.23
N GLU A 160 -12.16 0.28 2.64
CA GLU A 160 -10.99 -0.26 3.34
C GLU A 160 -10.56 0.65 4.50
N ASN A 161 -10.56 1.97 4.30
CA ASN A 161 -10.25 2.96 5.33
C ASN A 161 -11.31 2.97 6.45
N GLU A 162 -12.60 2.92 6.13
CA GLU A 162 -13.69 2.78 7.12
C GLU A 162 -13.49 1.53 8.00
N LYS A 163 -13.13 0.40 7.37
CA LYS A 163 -12.81 -0.83 8.10
C LYS A 163 -11.60 -0.67 9.01
N GLU A 164 -10.53 -0.03 8.55
CA GLU A 164 -9.33 0.21 9.36
C GLU A 164 -9.62 1.12 10.56
N VAL A 165 -10.40 2.19 10.36
CA VAL A 165 -10.87 3.07 11.44
C VAL A 165 -11.70 2.29 12.45
N LEU A 166 -12.68 1.50 12.00
CA LEU A 166 -13.51 0.65 12.88
C LEU A 166 -12.66 -0.33 13.71
N ILE A 167 -11.65 -0.95 13.10
CA ILE A 167 -10.74 -1.86 13.80
C ILE A 167 -9.91 -1.10 14.84
N ALA A 168 -9.28 0.00 14.46
CA ALA A 168 -8.43 0.79 15.35
C ALA A 168 -9.22 1.33 16.55
N SER A 169 -10.35 2.00 16.30
CA SER A 169 -11.25 2.48 17.35
C SER A 169 -11.83 1.33 18.19
N GLY A 170 -12.11 0.18 17.58
CA GLY A 170 -12.57 -1.00 18.29
C GLY A 170 -11.53 -1.58 19.24
N ILE A 171 -10.26 -1.63 18.83
CA ILE A 171 -9.16 -2.07 19.70
C ILE A 171 -9.01 -1.12 20.89
N GLU A 172 -9.08 0.19 20.66
CA GLU A 172 -9.04 1.19 21.72
C GLU A 172 -10.19 1.03 22.71
N LEU A 173 -11.42 0.89 22.20
CA LEU A 173 -12.63 0.68 23.00
C LEU A 173 -12.55 -0.60 23.85
N VAL A 174 -12.20 -1.73 23.23
CA VAL A 174 -12.08 -3.03 23.90
C VAL A 174 -11.01 -2.94 24.99
N THR A 175 -9.85 -2.36 24.67
CA THR A 175 -8.76 -2.17 25.63
C THR A 175 -9.19 -1.30 26.82
N ARG A 176 -9.95 -0.23 26.56
CA ARG A 176 -10.53 0.65 27.58
C ARG A 176 -11.44 -0.13 28.51
N ILE A 177 -12.41 -0.88 27.97
CA ILE A 177 -13.35 -1.71 28.73
C ILE A 177 -12.63 -2.78 29.56
N ILE A 178 -11.59 -3.42 29.01
CA ILE A 178 -10.82 -4.43 29.74
C ILE A 178 -10.08 -3.80 30.93
N LYS A 179 -9.50 -2.61 30.77
CA LYS A 179 -8.64 -2.00 31.79
C LYS A 179 -9.40 -1.28 32.90
N GLN A 180 -10.46 -0.54 32.59
CA GLN A 180 -11.14 0.27 33.61
C GLN A 180 -12.29 -0.51 34.26
N LYS A 181 -12.61 -0.11 35.49
CA LYS A 181 -13.72 -0.67 36.27
C LYS A 181 -15.07 -0.09 35.84
N ASP A 182 -15.06 1.16 35.36
CA ASP A 182 -16.25 1.97 35.04
C ASP A 182 -16.31 2.40 33.55
N SER A 183 -15.90 1.54 32.60
CA SER A 183 -16.04 1.82 31.15
C SER A 183 -17.46 1.58 30.64
N GLN A 184 -18.46 1.98 31.41
CA GLN A 184 -19.85 1.91 31.00
C GLN A 184 -20.23 3.19 30.23
N ALA A 185 -21.44 3.18 29.66
CA ALA A 185 -22.03 4.28 28.91
C ALA A 185 -21.84 5.67 29.58
N PRO A 186 -21.83 6.78 28.80
CA PRO A 186 -22.21 6.87 27.40
C PRO A 186 -21.08 6.45 26.43
N PHE A 187 -21.48 5.75 25.37
CA PHE A 187 -20.61 5.42 24.24
C PHE A 187 -20.83 6.44 23.13
N SER A 188 -19.80 6.72 22.33
CA SER A 188 -19.99 7.50 21.10
C SER A 188 -20.76 6.69 20.05
N PRO A 189 -21.37 7.32 19.03
CA PRO A 189 -22.07 6.59 17.96
C PRO A 189 -21.21 5.50 17.30
N LEU A 190 -19.91 5.76 17.11
CA LEU A 190 -18.96 4.79 16.57
C LEU A 190 -18.70 3.64 17.54
N GLU A 191 -18.62 3.91 18.84
CA GLU A 191 -18.42 2.88 19.86
C GLU A 191 -19.66 1.97 19.99
N GLU A 192 -20.86 2.55 19.86
CA GLU A 192 -22.12 1.78 19.81
C GLU A 192 -22.16 0.86 18.59
N GLU A 193 -21.76 1.35 17.41
CA GLU A 193 -21.65 0.54 16.18
C GLU A 193 -20.68 -0.64 16.38
N ILE A 194 -19.51 -0.40 16.97
CA ILE A 194 -18.51 -1.43 17.27
C ILE A 194 -19.09 -2.47 18.25
N LEU A 195 -19.82 -2.03 19.28
CA LEU A 195 -20.44 -2.94 20.25
C LEU A 195 -21.55 -3.78 19.61
N ILE A 196 -22.34 -3.22 18.71
CA ILE A 196 -23.34 -3.94 17.90
C ILE A 196 -22.65 -4.98 17.01
N LEU A 197 -21.54 -4.61 16.36
CA LEU A 197 -20.74 -5.51 15.53
C LEU A 197 -20.20 -6.71 16.34
N ILE A 198 -19.68 -6.47 17.55
CA ILE A 198 -19.23 -7.54 18.46
C ILE A 198 -20.41 -8.41 18.92
N GLN A 199 -21.56 -7.80 19.20
CA GLN A 199 -22.80 -8.51 19.56
C GLN A 199 -23.24 -9.44 18.42
N ASN A 200 -23.34 -8.93 17.19
CA ASN A 200 -23.75 -9.73 16.03
C ASN A 200 -22.78 -10.88 15.78
N PHE A 201 -21.47 -10.64 15.91
CA PHE A 201 -20.46 -11.69 15.81
C PHE A 201 -20.62 -12.78 16.88
N TYR A 202 -20.97 -12.42 18.13
CA TYR A 202 -21.24 -13.42 19.16
C TYR A 202 -22.53 -14.23 18.90
N LEU A 203 -23.56 -13.56 18.38
CA LEU A 203 -24.88 -14.19 18.15
C LEU A 203 -24.85 -15.13 16.95
N TYR A 204 -24.26 -14.71 15.83
CA TYR A 204 -24.33 -15.37 14.53
C TYR A 204 -22.98 -15.93 14.04
N GLY A 205 -21.88 -15.67 14.76
CA GLY A 205 -20.57 -16.22 14.43
C GLY A 205 -20.04 -15.73 13.09
N GLY A 206 -19.59 -16.65 12.24
CA GLY A 206 -19.03 -16.33 10.93
C GLY A 206 -20.06 -15.87 9.89
N GLU A 207 -21.35 -16.01 10.18
CA GLU A 207 -22.45 -15.61 9.29
C GLU A 207 -22.90 -14.15 9.53
N SER A 208 -22.35 -13.46 10.55
CA SER A 208 -22.66 -12.06 10.77
C SER A 208 -22.00 -11.17 9.72
N ASP A 209 -22.68 -10.08 9.35
CA ASP A 209 -22.05 -9.00 8.61
C ASP A 209 -20.77 -8.53 9.33
N ASN A 210 -19.70 -8.31 8.56
CA ASN A 210 -18.41 -7.86 9.08
C ASN A 210 -17.79 -8.76 10.17
N ALA A 211 -18.08 -10.07 10.15
CA ALA A 211 -17.48 -11.05 11.07
C ALA A 211 -15.94 -11.06 11.05
N ASP A 212 -15.33 -10.73 9.91
CA ASP A 212 -13.89 -10.57 9.74
C ASP A 212 -13.34 -9.40 10.57
N ILE A 213 -14.04 -8.25 10.56
CA ILE A 213 -13.70 -7.07 11.35
C ILE A 213 -13.79 -7.39 12.84
N ALA A 214 -14.92 -7.97 13.29
CA ALA A 214 -15.15 -8.35 14.68
C ALA A 214 -14.07 -9.30 15.19
N ARG A 215 -13.73 -10.31 14.38
CA ARG A 215 -12.69 -11.27 14.72
C ARG A 215 -11.32 -10.62 14.82
N LYS A 216 -10.98 -9.73 13.88
CA LYS A 216 -9.68 -9.04 13.85
C LYS A 216 -9.52 -8.14 15.07
N LEU A 217 -10.49 -7.27 15.37
CA LEU A 217 -10.42 -6.34 16.50
C LEU A 217 -10.32 -7.08 17.86
N LEU A 218 -11.09 -8.16 18.05
CA LEU A 218 -11.06 -8.95 19.28
C LEU A 218 -9.71 -9.65 19.45
N LYS A 219 -9.21 -10.27 18.38
CA LYS A 219 -7.92 -10.97 18.37
C LYS A 219 -6.76 -10.01 18.68
N GLU A 220 -6.73 -8.85 18.04
CA GLU A 220 -5.70 -7.82 18.27
C GLU A 220 -5.80 -7.22 19.68
N SER A 221 -6.99 -7.24 20.29
CA SER A 221 -7.22 -6.86 21.68
C SER A 221 -6.93 -7.99 22.70
N GLY A 222 -6.44 -9.16 22.25
CA GLY A 222 -6.13 -10.31 23.10
C GLY A 222 -7.35 -11.12 23.55
N LEU A 223 -8.53 -10.89 22.96
CA LEU A 223 -9.76 -11.64 23.20
C LEU A 223 -9.96 -12.69 22.11
N SER A 224 -9.68 -13.95 22.42
CA SER A 224 -9.71 -15.05 21.45
C SER A 224 -10.60 -16.22 21.85
N ARG A 225 -11.19 -16.20 23.06
CA ARG A 225 -12.04 -17.29 23.56
C ARG A 225 -13.49 -17.07 23.11
N PRO A 226 -14.27 -18.16 22.90
CA PRO A 226 -15.64 -18.06 22.40
C PRO A 226 -16.57 -17.13 23.20
N HIS A 227 -16.38 -17.03 24.52
CA HIS A 227 -17.21 -16.21 25.40
C HIS A 227 -16.59 -14.85 25.78
N ASP A 228 -15.44 -14.49 25.22
CA ASP A 228 -14.85 -13.18 25.47
C ASP A 228 -15.74 -12.01 25.00
N PRO A 229 -16.41 -12.07 23.83
CA PRO A 229 -17.36 -11.05 23.41
C PRO A 229 -18.50 -10.85 24.42
N TYR A 230 -19.09 -11.94 24.92
CA TYR A 230 -20.14 -11.87 25.95
C TYR A 230 -19.64 -11.19 27.23
N LYS A 231 -18.45 -11.57 27.72
CA LYS A 231 -17.88 -10.97 28.93
C LYS A 231 -17.61 -9.49 28.74
N LEU A 232 -17.12 -9.10 27.55
CA LEU A 232 -16.90 -7.72 27.19
C LEU A 232 -18.22 -6.93 27.19
N LEU A 233 -19.26 -7.43 26.54
CA LEU A 233 -20.58 -6.78 26.45
C LEU A 233 -21.27 -6.66 27.82
N VAL A 234 -21.07 -7.63 28.71
CA VAL A 234 -21.53 -7.52 30.10
C VAL A 234 -20.72 -6.48 30.88
N LYS A 235 -19.40 -6.41 30.65
CA LYS A 235 -18.53 -5.46 31.33
C LYS A 235 -18.77 -4.01 30.87
N SER A 236 -19.06 -3.81 29.59
CA SER A 236 -19.41 -2.50 29.01
C SER A 236 -20.79 -2.00 29.47
N GLY A 237 -21.59 -2.85 30.12
CA GLY A 237 -22.95 -2.51 30.55
C GLY A 237 -24.00 -2.61 29.45
N VAL A 238 -23.61 -2.98 28.22
CA VAL A 238 -24.55 -3.19 27.09
C VAL A 238 -25.43 -4.40 27.37
N TRP A 239 -24.86 -5.49 27.89
CA TRP A 239 -25.61 -6.69 28.26
C TRP A 239 -25.73 -6.84 29.78
N LYS A 240 -26.90 -7.30 30.21
CA LYS A 240 -27.09 -7.80 31.57
C LYS A 240 -26.55 -9.24 31.66
N LYS A 241 -26.07 -9.65 32.84
CA LYS A 241 -25.60 -11.03 33.07
C LYS A 241 -26.63 -12.10 32.68
N ASN A 242 -27.91 -11.83 32.89
CA ASN A 242 -29.00 -12.79 32.63
C ASN A 242 -29.69 -12.54 31.29
N ILE A 243 -29.00 -11.92 30.31
CA ILE A 243 -29.59 -11.68 28.99
C ILE A 243 -29.91 -13.01 28.28
N ASN A 244 -31.08 -13.07 27.64
CA ASN A 244 -31.53 -14.28 26.95
C ASN A 244 -30.94 -14.31 25.53
N ILE A 245 -29.79 -14.96 25.38
CA ILE A 245 -29.07 -15.08 24.10
C ILE A 245 -29.92 -15.77 23.01
N PRO A 246 -30.65 -16.87 23.27
CA PRO A 246 -31.57 -17.44 22.28
C PRO A 246 -32.58 -16.46 21.71
N LEU A 247 -33.20 -15.59 22.53
CA LEU A 247 -34.17 -14.59 22.04
C LEU A 247 -33.50 -13.59 21.10
N LEU A 248 -32.31 -13.10 21.47
CA LEU A 248 -31.54 -12.17 20.62
C LEU A 248 -31.18 -12.77 19.26
N ARG A 249 -30.92 -14.08 19.17
CA ARG A 249 -30.65 -14.78 17.89
C ARG A 249 -31.86 -14.86 16.98
N HIS A 250 -33.07 -14.78 17.52
CA HIS A 250 -34.31 -14.86 16.75
C HIS A 250 -34.94 -13.48 16.49
N ASN A 251 -34.26 -12.39 16.87
CA ASN A 251 -34.80 -11.01 16.84
C ASN A 251 -36.19 -10.91 17.52
N LEU A 252 -36.38 -11.63 18.62
CA LEU A 252 -37.61 -11.65 19.43
C LEU A 252 -37.42 -10.89 20.75
#